data_AF-A4J7V1-F1
#
_entry.id   AF-A4J7V1-F1
#
_cell.length_a   1.000
_cell.length_b   1.000
_cell.length_c   1.000
_cell.angle_alpha   90.00
_cell.angle_beta   90.00
_cell.angle_gamma   90.00
#
_symmetry.space_group_name_H-M   'P 1'
#
loop_
_entity.id
_entity.type
_entity.pdbx_description
1 polymer ?
#
loop_
_entity_poly.entity_id
_entity_poly.type
_entity_poly.pdbx_seq_one_letter_code
_entity_poly.pdbx_strand_id
1 'polypeptide(L)' 'MLSPQMDPKELKLLIPLLAKEDMEDLLKEIDDLIHYEQDAHKLMRLFDNKEILEKAINHY' A
#
# COMPACT_ATOMS: atom_id res chain seq x y z
N MET A 1 12.44 2.02 -3.81
CA MET A 1 11.37 1.17 -3.26
C MET A 1 10.39 2.09 -2.53
N LEU A 2 9.10 2.00 -2.86
CA LEU A 2 8.05 2.76 -2.16
C LEU A 2 7.92 2.24 -0.73
N SER A 3 7.59 3.11 0.22
CA SER A 3 7.39 2.67 1.59
C SER A 3 5.96 2.17 1.78
N PRO A 4 5.75 0.95 2.32
CA PRO A 4 4.43 0.43 2.71
C PRO A 4 3.68 1.33 3.69
N GLN A 5 4.40 2.12 4.50
CA GLN A 5 3.85 2.98 5.55
C GLN A 5 3.74 4.46 5.14
N MET A 6 3.91 4.76 3.85
CA MET A 6 3.77 6.13 3.33
C MET A 6 2.38 6.69 3.58
N ASP A 7 2.24 8.02 3.52
CA ASP A 7 0.95 8.65 3.71
C ASP A 7 -0.04 8.19 2.61
N PRO A 8 -1.25 7.75 2.95
CA PRO A 8 -2.24 7.30 1.95
C PRO A 8 -2.56 8.34 0.87
N LYS A 9 -2.41 9.64 1.17
CA LYS A 9 -2.58 10.71 0.17
C LYS A 9 -1.43 10.72 -0.82
N GLU A 10 -0.20 10.53 -0.36
CA GLU A 10 0.97 10.46 -1.24
C GLU A 10 0.87 9.22 -2.14
N LEU A 11 0.48 8.07 -1.59
CA LEU A 11 0.30 6.84 -2.38
C LEU A 11 -0.69 7.07 -3.52
N LYS A 12 -1.86 7.64 -3.25
CA LYS A 12 -2.88 7.95 -4.29
C LYS A 12 -2.34 8.83 -5.43
N LEU A 13 -1.44 9.76 -5.12
CA LEU A 13 -0.81 10.61 -6.14
C LEU A 13 0.19 9.84 -7.00
N LEU A 14 0.81 8.79 -6.45
CA LEU A 14 1.78 7.97 -7.15
C LEU A 14 1.13 6.85 -7.97
N ILE A 15 -0.03 6.32 -7.56
CA ILE A 15 -0.74 5.21 -8.26
C ILE A 15 -0.75 5.36 -9.79
N PRO A 16 -1.09 6.52 -10.39
CA PRO A 16 -1.14 6.66 -11.86
C PRO A 16 0.22 6.53 -12.56
N LEU A 17 1.31 6.63 -11.81
CA LEU A 17 2.68 6.57 -12.30
C LEU A 17 3.35 5.21 -12.06
N LEU A 18 2.69 4.30 -11.33
CA LEU A 18 3.22 2.99 -11.00
C LEU A 18 2.78 1.95 -12.04
N ALA A 19 3.68 1.02 -12.34
CA ALA A 19 3.29 -0.17 -13.07
C ALA A 19 2.45 -1.08 -12.16
N LYS A 20 1.63 -1.93 -12.78
CA LYS A 20 0.80 -2.89 -12.05
C LYS A 20 1.63 -3.82 -11.15
N GLU A 21 2.77 -4.29 -11.67
CA GLU A 21 3.72 -5.13 -10.93
C GLU A 21 4.26 -4.44 -9.68
N ASP A 22 4.61 -3.15 -9.75
CA ASP A 22 5.10 -2.38 -8.59
C ASP A 22 4.03 -2.28 -7.49
N MET A 23 2.76 -2.16 -7.87
CA MET A 23 1.64 -2.10 -6.93
C MET A 23 1.36 -3.47 -6.29
N GLU A 24 1.48 -4.56 -7.05
CA GLU A 24 1.32 -5.92 -6.55
C GLU A 24 2.46 -6.30 -5.58
N ASP A 25 3.70 -5.92 -5.89
CA ASP A 25 4.84 -6.10 -5.00
C ASP A 25 4.67 -5.31 -3.69
N LEU A 26 4.24 -4.05 -3.78
CA LEU A 26 3.97 -3.22 -2.60
C LEU A 26 2.82 -3.77 -1.75
N LEU A 27 1.76 -4.29 -2.39
CA LEU A 27 0.64 -4.92 -1.71
C LEU A 27 1.10 -6.15 -0.92
N LYS A 28 1.97 -6.97 -1.50
CA LYS A 28 2.55 -8.13 -0.83
C LYS A 28 3.39 -7.73 0.39
N GLU A 29 4.21 -6.69 0.27
CA GLU A 29 4.96 -6.15 1.42
C GLU A 29 4.04 -5.66 2.54
N ILE A 30 2.94 -4.99 2.21
CA ILE A 30 1.93 -4.53 3.19
C ILE A 30 1.28 -5.73 3.90
N ASP A 31 0.89 -6.77 3.15
CA ASP A 31 0.30 -7.97 3.72
C ASP A 31 1.26 -8.65 4.70
N ASP A 32 2.54 -8.77 4.35
CA ASP A 32 3.54 -9.32 5.27
C ASP A 32 3.66 -8.44 6.53
N LEU A 33 3.74 -7.11 6.39
CA LEU A 33 3.92 -6.19 7.52
C LEU A 33 2.75 -6.16 8.49
N ILE A 34 1.50 -6.29 8.02
CA ILE A 34 0.31 -6.30 8.87
C ILE A 34 0.37 -7.41 9.94
N HIS A 35 1.03 -8.54 9.63
CA HIS A 35 1.16 -9.66 10.58
C HIS A 35 2.14 -9.38 11.73
N TYR A 36 3.09 -8.47 11.54
CA TYR A 36 4.17 -8.21 12.50
C TYR A 36 4.10 -6.83 13.16
N GLU A 37 3.38 -5.89 12.56
CA GLU A 37 3.25 -4.52 13.07
C GLU A 37 2.39 -4.48 14.34
N GLN A 38 2.91 -3.82 15.38
CA GLN A 38 2.25 -3.71 16.70
C GLN A 38 1.78 -2.28 16.98
N ASP A 39 2.29 -1.31 16.22
CA ASP A 39 1.88 0.08 16.32
C ASP A 39 0.54 0.28 15.60
N ALA A 40 -0.50 0.61 16.37
CA ALA A 40 -1.85 0.80 15.83
C ALA A 40 -1.94 1.89 14.76
N HIS A 41 -1.16 2.98 14.87
CA HIS A 41 -1.13 4.04 13.87
C HIS A 41 -0.51 3.57 12.56
N LYS A 42 0.57 2.79 12.62
CA LYS A 42 1.17 2.19 11.42
C LYS A 42 0.27 1.13 10.82
N LEU A 43 -0.38 0.31 11.64
CA LEU A 43 -1.34 -0.70 11.21
C LEU A 43 -2.49 -0.06 10.42
N MET A 44 -3.06 1.05 10.92
CA MET A 44 -4.09 1.80 10.21
C MET A 44 -3.61 2.29 8.84
N ARG A 45 -2.39 2.82 8.74
CA ARG A 45 -1.82 3.25 7.45
C ARG A 45 -1.63 2.09 6.48
N LEU A 46 -1.16 0.94 6.97
CA LEU A 46 -0.99 -0.27 6.16
C LEU A 46 -2.34 -0.73 5.60
N PHE A 47 -3.41 -0.73 6.40
CA PHE A 47 -4.74 -1.06 5.92
C PHE A 47 -5.29 -0.05 4.90
N ASP A 48 -5.11 1.25 5.13
CA ASP A 48 -5.52 2.28 4.17
C ASP A 48 -4.79 2.10 2.84
N ASN A 49 -3.47 1.88 2.87
CA ASN A 49 -2.64 1.69 1.70
C ASN A 49 -3.00 0.39 0.95
N LYS A 50 -3.29 -0.69 1.69
CA LYS A 50 -3.81 -1.95 1.14
C LYS A 50 -5.09 -1.71 0.33
N GLU A 51 -6.09 -1.04 0.92
CA GLU A 51 -7.36 -0.77 0.25
C GLU A 51 -7.17 0.07 -1.02
N ILE A 52 -6.27 1.06 -0.98
CA ILE A 52 -5.94 1.89 -2.13
C ILE A 52 -5.35 1.05 -3.27
N LEU A 53 -4.37 0.19 -2.96
CA LEU A 53 -3.70 -0.66 -3.93
C LEU A 53 -4.65 -1.70 -4.52
N GLU A 54 -5.43 -2.39 -3.68
CA GLU A 54 -6.42 -3.36 -4.14
C GLU A 54 -7.43 -2.73 -5.11
N LYS A 55 -7.92 -1.52 -4.80
CA LYS A 55 -8.78 -0.77 -5.73
C LYS A 55 -8.05 -0.42 -7.01
N ALA A 56 -6.84 0.12 -6.92
CA ALA A 56 -6.07 0.52 -8.10
C ALA A 56 -5.79 -0.67 -9.03
N ILE A 57 -5.34 -1.80 -8.49
CA ILE A 57 -5.04 -3.04 -9.22
C ILE A 57 -6.28 -3.61 -9.91
N ASN A 58 -7.44 -3.57 -9.23
CA ASN A 58 -8.72 -4.03 -9.81
C ASN A 58 -9.24 -3.15 -10.94
N HIS A 59 -8.80 -1.89 -11.02
CA HIS A 59 -9.19 -0.91 -12.05
C HIS A 59 -8.14 -0.75 -13.17
N TYR A 60 -7.09 -1.57 -13.18
CA TYR A 60 -5.96 -1.54 -14.12
C TYR A 60 -6.05 -2.66 -15.18
#